data_AF-A0A8T4DT14-F1
#
_entry.id   AF-A0A8T4DT14-F1
#
_cell.length_a   1.000
_cell.length_b   1.000
_cell.length_c   1.000
_cell.angle_alpha   90.00
_cell.angle_beta   90.00
_cell.angle_gamma   90.00
#
_symmetry.space_group_name_H-M   'P 1'
#
loop_
_entity.id
_entity.type
_entity.pdbx_description
1 polymer ?
#
loop_
_entity_poly.entity_id
_entity_poly.type
_entity_poly.pdbx_seq_one_letter_code
_entity_poly.pdbx_strand_id
1 'polypeptide(L)'
;MPEKESLVAYCGLCCLDCHGFTGKIPDLARDLRKELRAYKYDKFAHAVSEQSFGEAFKEYDTCYEVLGAMVKFRCKKGCRNG
;
A
#
# COMPACT_ATOMS: atom_id res chain seq x y z
N MET A 1 23.34 -21.13 10.96
CA MET A 1 22.00 -20.68 10.53
C MET A 1 21.44 -19.90 11.70
N PRO A 2 21.08 -18.61 11.56
CA PRO A 2 20.59 -17.84 12.70
C PRO A 2 19.26 -18.43 13.19
N GLU A 3 19.09 -18.49 14.52
CA GLU A 3 17.93 -19.08 15.18
C GLU A 3 16.66 -18.27 14.88
N LYS A 4 15.51 -18.97 14.73
CA LYS A 4 14.19 -18.44 14.33
C LYS A 4 13.70 -17.27 15.19
N GLU A 5 14.20 -17.13 16.41
CA GLU A 5 13.82 -16.07 17.36
C GLU A 5 14.36 -14.69 16.97
N SER A 6 15.34 -14.63 16.05
CA SER A 6 15.96 -13.38 15.55
C SER A 6 15.31 -12.79 14.30
N LEU A 7 14.03 -13.10 14.03
CA LEU A 7 13.34 -12.67 12.80
C LEU A 7 12.07 -11.84 13.07
N VAL A 8 11.75 -11.54 14.33
CA VAL A 8 10.56 -10.76 14.71
C VAL A 8 10.97 -9.35 15.09
N ALA A 9 10.60 -8.40 14.25
CA ALA A 9 11.03 -7.02 14.40
C ALA A 9 10.07 -6.13 15.19
N TYR A 10 10.37 -4.82 15.26
CA TYR A 10 9.53 -3.82 15.93
C TYR A 10 8.05 -3.81 15.46
N CYS A 11 7.80 -4.26 14.23
CA CYS A 11 6.44 -4.35 13.66
C CYS A 11 5.70 -5.63 14.05
N GLY A 12 6.32 -6.56 14.78
CA GLY A 12 5.75 -7.85 15.17
C GLY A 12 5.61 -8.85 14.02
N LEU A 13 6.14 -8.53 12.83
CA LEU A 13 6.10 -9.39 11.65
C LEU A 13 7.48 -10.02 11.41
N CYS A 14 7.47 -11.28 10.96
CA CYS A 14 8.64 -11.89 10.36
C CYS A 14 9.08 -11.08 9.13
N CYS A 15 10.34 -10.67 9.03
CA CYS A 15 10.81 -9.89 7.86
C CYS A 15 10.56 -10.62 6.52
N LEU A 16 10.58 -11.95 6.50
CA LEU A 16 10.31 -12.75 5.29
C LEU A 16 8.85 -12.62 4.82
N ASP A 17 7.93 -12.35 5.74
CA ASP A 17 6.51 -12.15 5.45
C ASP A 17 6.12 -10.65 5.42
N CYS A 18 7.06 -9.77 5.75
CA CYS A 18 6.82 -8.34 5.83
C CYS A 18 6.63 -7.72 4.44
N HIS A 19 5.48 -7.10 4.21
CA HIS A 19 5.17 -6.42 2.95
C HIS A 19 6.15 -5.29 2.60
N GLY A 20 6.74 -4.65 3.61
CA GLY A 20 7.74 -3.60 3.42
C GLY A 20 9.11 -4.14 3.00
N PHE A 21 9.47 -5.35 3.47
CA PHE A 21 10.72 -6.02 3.11
C PHE A 21 10.63 -6.71 1.74
N THR A 22 9.56 -7.49 1.52
CA THR A 22 9.27 -8.11 0.22
C THR A 22 8.98 -7.09 -0.88
N GLY A 23 8.57 -5.86 -0.50
CA GLY A 23 8.22 -4.79 -1.43
C GLY A 23 6.86 -5.00 -2.12
N LYS A 24 6.17 -6.11 -1.87
CA LYS A 24 4.94 -6.50 -2.60
C LYS A 24 3.86 -5.43 -2.56
N ILE A 25 3.50 -4.94 -1.37
CA ILE A 25 2.46 -3.92 -1.23
C ILE A 25 2.90 -2.57 -1.81
N PRO A 26 4.11 -2.05 -1.52
CA PRO A 26 4.61 -0.84 -2.18
C PRO A 26 4.66 -0.90 -3.71
N ASP A 27 4.99 -2.05 -4.30
CA ASP A 27 5.02 -2.24 -5.76
C ASP A 27 3.60 -2.27 -6.34
N LEU A 28 2.68 -3.04 -5.74
CA LEU A 28 1.28 -3.08 -6.17
C LEU A 28 0.59 -1.72 -6.04
N ALA A 29 0.82 -0.99 -4.93
CA ALA A 29 0.27 0.35 -4.73
C ALA A 29 0.81 1.34 -5.79
N ARG A 30 2.10 1.23 -6.15
CA ARG A 30 2.70 2.05 -7.20
C ARG A 30 2.04 1.76 -8.55
N ASP A 31 1.89 0.49 -8.90
CA ASP A 31 1.41 0.10 -10.22
C ASP A 31 -0.09 0.38 -10.36
N LEU A 32 -0.90 0.15 -9.34
CA LEU A 32 -2.29 0.58 -9.31
C LEU A 32 -2.43 2.10 -9.46
N ARG A 33 -1.62 2.90 -8.75
CA ARG A 33 -1.65 4.37 -8.87
C ARG A 33 -1.30 4.86 -10.27
N LYS A 34 -0.45 4.16 -11.00
CA LYS A 34 -0.13 4.47 -12.41
C LYS A 34 -1.35 4.24 -13.29
N GLU A 35 -1.98 3.08 -13.17
CA GLU A 35 -3.18 2.73 -13.94
C GLU A 35 -4.34 3.71 -13.64
N LEU A 36 -4.64 3.96 -12.36
CA LEU A 36 -5.68 4.91 -11.96
C LEU A 36 -5.48 6.31 -12.58
N ARG A 37 -4.22 6.77 -12.65
CA ARG A 37 -3.89 8.04 -13.31
C ARG A 37 -4.03 7.97 -14.82
N ALA A 38 -3.60 6.88 -15.45
CA ALA A 38 -3.68 6.69 -16.89
C ALA A 38 -5.13 6.73 -17.39
N TYR A 39 -6.05 6.14 -16.61
CA TYR A 39 -7.48 6.14 -16.90
C TYR A 39 -8.24 7.36 -16.39
N LYS A 40 -7.56 8.35 -15.77
CA LYS A 40 -8.21 9.52 -15.13
C LYS A 40 -9.36 9.11 -14.21
N TYR A 41 -9.08 8.10 -13.38
CA TYR A 41 -10.08 7.41 -12.59
C TYR A 41 -10.72 8.32 -11.52
N ASP A 42 -10.06 9.40 -11.14
CA ASP A 42 -10.62 10.51 -10.35
C ASP A 42 -11.96 10.99 -10.93
N LYS A 43 -12.05 11.16 -12.25
CA LYS A 43 -13.27 11.62 -12.91
C LYS A 43 -14.41 10.61 -12.78
N PHE A 44 -14.09 9.33 -12.93
CA PHE A 44 -15.06 8.26 -12.76
C PHE A 44 -15.54 8.21 -11.30
N ALA A 45 -14.61 8.26 -10.34
CA ALA A 45 -14.92 8.22 -8.93
C ALA A 45 -15.84 9.37 -8.52
N HIS A 46 -15.52 10.61 -8.91
CA HIS A 46 -16.37 11.76 -8.62
C HIS A 46 -17.76 11.63 -9.26
N ALA A 47 -17.85 11.23 -10.52
CA ALA A 47 -19.14 11.05 -11.20
C ALA A 47 -20.00 9.94 -10.57
N VAL A 48 -19.39 8.84 -10.16
CA VAL A 48 -20.09 7.71 -9.53
C VAL A 48 -20.44 8.02 -8.08
N SER A 49 -19.67 8.86 -7.38
CA SER A 49 -19.91 9.22 -5.98
C SER A 49 -21.25 9.91 -5.71
N GLU A 50 -21.87 10.47 -6.75
CA GLU A 50 -23.21 11.08 -6.70
C GLU A 50 -24.34 10.03 -6.70
N GLN A 51 -24.04 8.79 -7.07
CA GLN A 51 -25.00 7.69 -7.11
C GLN A 51 -25.06 6.99 -5.75
N SER A 52 -26.24 6.49 -5.38
CA SER A 52 -26.44 5.79 -4.10
C SER A 52 -25.54 4.55 -3.93
N PHE A 53 -25.24 3.85 -5.02
CA PHE A 53 -24.34 2.69 -5.02
C PHE A 53 -22.85 3.08 -5.02
N GLY A 54 -22.55 4.34 -5.29
CA GLY A 54 -21.20 4.86 -5.47
C GLY A 54 -20.66 5.65 -4.28
N GLU A 55 -21.38 5.70 -3.16
CA GLU A 55 -21.06 6.56 -2.02
C GLU A 55 -19.62 6.41 -1.50
N ALA A 56 -19.06 5.20 -1.51
CA ALA A 56 -17.68 4.96 -1.10
C ALA A 56 -16.63 5.72 -1.95
N PHE A 57 -16.96 6.08 -3.19
CA PHE A 57 -16.07 6.85 -4.07
C PHE A 57 -15.91 8.32 -3.64
N LYS A 58 -16.72 8.82 -2.69
CA LYS A 58 -16.47 10.14 -2.06
C LYS A 58 -15.09 10.18 -1.37
N GLU A 59 -14.62 9.04 -0.88
CA GLU A 59 -13.30 8.89 -0.23
C GLU A 59 -12.17 8.58 -1.22
N TYR A 60 -12.40 8.74 -2.53
CA TYR A 60 -11.40 8.37 -3.54
C TYR A 60 -10.08 9.12 -3.35
N ASP A 61 -10.12 10.42 -3.07
CA ASP A 61 -8.91 11.21 -2.88
C ASP A 61 -8.12 10.73 -1.65
N THR A 62 -8.81 10.49 -0.53
CA THR A 62 -8.23 9.88 0.69
C THR A 62 -7.61 8.52 0.37
N CYS A 63 -8.32 7.65 -0.35
CA CYS A 63 -7.84 6.34 -0.77
C CYS A 63 -6.58 6.46 -1.65
N TYR A 64 -6.61 7.38 -2.62
CA TYR A 64 -5.48 7.64 -3.49
C TYR A 64 -4.27 8.10 -2.67
N GLU A 65 -4.43 9.04 -1.73
CA GLU A 65 -3.36 9.49 -0.83
C GLU A 65 -2.76 8.34 -0.01
N VAL A 66 -3.61 7.49 0.57
CA VAL A 66 -3.18 6.30 1.33
C VAL A 66 -2.36 5.35 0.45
N LEU A 67 -2.78 5.09 -0.80
CA LEU A 67 -1.97 4.32 -1.76
C LEU A 67 -0.61 4.99 -1.97
N GLY A 68 -0.56 6.33 -2.00
CA GLY A 68 0.68 7.09 -2.15
C GLY A 68 1.62 6.92 -0.95
N ALA A 69 1.07 6.87 0.26
CA ALA A 69 1.81 6.56 1.47
C ALA A 69 2.36 5.11 1.44
N MET A 70 1.57 4.14 0.97
CA MET A 70 1.98 2.73 0.87
C MET A 70 3.21 2.54 -0.05
N VAL A 71 3.33 3.31 -1.14
CA VAL A 71 4.53 3.26 -2.02
C VAL A 71 5.83 3.57 -1.27
N LYS A 72 5.75 4.46 -0.27
CA LYS A 72 6.91 4.90 0.53
C LYS A 72 7.30 3.88 1.60
N PHE A 73 6.41 2.94 1.93
CA PHE A 73 6.60 2.00 3.04
C PHE A 73 7.50 0.82 2.64
N ARG A 74 8.76 1.12 2.29
CA ARG A 74 9.78 0.14 1.94
C ARG A 74 10.82 0.01 3.05
N CYS A 75 11.06 -1.22 3.47
CA CYS A 75 12.11 -1.53 4.42
C CYS A 75 13.44 -1.69 3.65
N LYS A 76 14.33 -0.69 3.74
CA LYS A 76 15.62 -0.69 3.01
C LYS A 76 16.76 -1.40 3.74
N LYS A 77 16.67 -1.55 5.06
CA LYS A 77 17.78 -2.00 5.90
C LYS A 77 17.50 -3.33 6.63
N GLY A 78 16.39 -3.99 6.30
CA GLY A 78 15.81 -4.96 7.22
C GLY A 78 15.27 -4.24 8.45
N CYS A 79 14.28 -4.83 9.09
CA CYS A 79 13.81 -4.31 10.35
C CYS A 79 14.92 -4.55 11.39
N ARG A 80 15.21 -3.58 12.28
CA ARG A 80 16.38 -3.64 13.18
C ARG A 80 16.40 -5.00 13.92
N ASN A 81 17.37 -5.85 13.56
CA ASN A 81 17.64 -7.19 14.09
C ASN A 81 16.72 -8.34 13.65
N GLY A 82 16.07 -8.20 12.48
CA GLY A 82 15.21 -9.23 11.90
C GLY A 82 13.76 -9.00 12.25
#